data_AF-A0A958B9E8-F1
#
_entry.id   AF-A0A958B9E8-F1
#
_cell.length_a   1.000
_cell.length_b   1.000
_cell.length_c   1.000
_cell.angle_alpha   90.00
_cell.angle_beta   90.00
_cell.angle_gamma   90.00
#
_symmetry.space_group_name_H-M   'P 1'
#
loop_
_entity.id
_entity.type
_entity.pdbx_description
1 polymer ?
#
loop_
_entity_poly.entity_id
_entity_poly.type
_entity_poly.pdbx_seq_one_letter_code
_entity_poly.pdbx_strand_id
1 'polypeptide(L)' 'MEKILFGQSYYLRFDPKLWDAMQPYPPLGSLYAASYTRERGYDVALFDAMLAESEVE' A
#
# COMPACT_ATOMS: atom_id res chain seq x y z
N MET A 1 -0.54 -18.76 13.40
CA MET A 1 -1.11 -17.80 12.44
C MET A 1 0.06 -17.22 11.68
N GLU A 2 0.11 -17.40 10.35
CA GLU A 2 1.11 -16.73 9.54
C GLU A 2 0.65 -15.30 9.29
N LYS A 3 1.56 -14.34 9.49
CA LYS A 3 1.30 -12.92 9.28
C LYS A 3 1.67 -12.57 7.85
N ILE A 4 0.67 -12.12 7.08
CA ILE A 4 0.85 -11.71 5.68
C ILE A 4 0.84 -10.18 5.62
N LEU A 5 1.84 -9.60 4.96
CA LEU A 5 1.92 -8.17 4.69
C LEU A 5 1.65 -7.91 3.21
N PHE A 6 0.65 -7.08 2.91
CA PHE A 6 0.47 -6.48 1.60
C PHE A 6 1.10 -5.09 1.59
N GLY A 7 2.05 -4.86 0.69
CA GLY A 7 2.74 -3.57 0.55
C GLY A 7 2.47 -2.94 -0.81
N GLN A 8 1.92 -1.73 -0.81
CA GLN A 8 1.95 -0.84 -1.96
C GLN A 8 3.28 -0.08 -1.88
N SER A 9 4.15 -0.23 -2.88
CA SER A 9 5.54 0.29 -2.84
C SER A 9 5.78 1.49 -3.76
N TYR A 10 4.73 2.18 -4.19
CA TYR A 10 4.83 3.37 -5.02
C TYR A 10 4.78 4.61 -4.13
N TYR A 11 5.93 5.26 -4.00
CA TYR A 11 6.06 6.52 -3.28
C TYR A 11 5.75 7.68 -4.24
N LEU A 12 4.62 8.37 -4.05
CA LEU A 12 4.31 9.55 -4.88
C LEU A 12 5.41 10.60 -4.78
N ARG A 13 6.07 10.68 -3.61
CA ARG A 13 7.20 11.59 -3.33
C ARG A 13 8.38 11.42 -4.30
N PHE A 14 8.52 10.25 -4.93
CA PHE A 14 9.61 9.95 -5.87
C PHE A 14 9.21 10.16 -7.34
N ASP A 15 7.98 10.57 -7.62
CA ASP A 15 7.53 11.01 -8.95
C ASP A 15 7.26 12.53 -8.92
N PRO A 16 8.24 13.39 -9.24
CA PRO A 16 8.08 14.84 -9.15
C PRO A 16 6.89 15.37 -9.96
N LYS A 17 6.61 14.76 -11.11
CA LYS A 17 5.53 15.19 -11.99
C LYS A 17 4.17 14.93 -11.36
N LEU A 18 3.96 13.75 -10.80
CA LEU A 18 2.70 13.41 -10.14
C LEU A 18 2.60 14.00 -8.73
N TRP A 19 3.73 14.22 -8.05
CA TRP A 19 3.80 14.96 -6.79
C TRP A 19 3.33 16.40 -6.98
N ASP A 20 3.82 17.10 -8.00
CA ASP A 20 3.35 18.45 -8.33
C ASP A 20 1.85 18.48 -8.69
N ALA A 21 1.36 17.41 -9.33
CA ALA A 21 -0.05 17.26 -9.67
C ALA A 21 -0.94 16.90 -8.46
N MET A 22 -0.38 16.37 -7.37
CA MET A 22 -1.09 15.87 -6.19
C MET A 22 -2.27 14.95 -6.53
N GLN A 23 -2.03 13.96 -7.37
CA GLN A 23 -3.03 12.96 -7.78
C GLN A 23 -2.71 11.56 -7.20
N PRO A 24 -2.75 11.37 -5.86
CA PRO A 24 -2.59 10.04 -5.28
C PRO A 24 -3.79 9.16 -5.66
N TYR A 25 -3.56 7.85 -5.70
CA TYR A 25 -4.59 6.87 -5.95
C TYR A 25 -4.51 5.73 -4.93
N PRO A 26 -5.65 5.14 -4.52
CA PRO A 26 -5.64 4.06 -3.55
C PRO A 26 -5.15 2.76 -4.18
N PRO A 27 -4.47 1.88 -3.41
CA PRO A 27 -4.04 0.58 -3.90
C PRO A 27 -5.15 -0.46 -3.88
N LEU A 28 -6.12 -0.29 -4.77
CA LEU A 28 -7.33 -1.13 -4.82
C LEU A 28 -6.99 -2.63 -4.95
N GLY A 29 -5.99 -2.98 -5.76
CA GLY A 29 -5.54 -4.37 -5.88
C GLY A 29 -5.02 -4.96 -4.57
N SER A 30 -4.17 -4.22 -3.85
CA SER A 30 -3.66 -4.63 -2.54
C SER A 30 -4.76 -4.71 -1.49
N LEU A 31 -5.72 -3.77 -1.50
CA LEU A 31 -6.88 -3.76 -0.61
C LEU A 31 -7.78 -4.98 -0.83
N TYR A 32 -8.05 -5.34 -2.09
CA TYR A 32 -8.84 -6.53 -2.40
C TYR A 32 -8.13 -7.82 -2.00
N ALA A 33 -6.84 -7.95 -2.29
CA ALA A 33 -6.07 -9.13 -1.89
C ALA A 33 -6.00 -9.28 -0.36
N ALA A 34 -5.79 -8.17 0.35
CA ALA A 34 -5.79 -8.14 1.81
C ALA A 34 -7.15 -8.55 2.40
N SER A 35 -8.25 -8.04 1.85
CA SER A 35 -9.61 -8.41 2.29
C SER A 35 -9.89 -9.90 2.07
N TYR A 36 -9.66 -10.39 0.85
CA TYR A 36 -9.88 -11.78 0.46
C TYR A 36 -9.08 -12.76 1.33
N THR A 37 -7.85 -12.39 1.68
CA THR A 37 -6.96 -13.20 2.51
C THR A 37 -7.41 -13.17 3.98
N ARG A 38 -7.82 -12.01 4.48
CA ARG A 38 -8.37 -11.86 5.84
C ARG A 38 -9.63 -12.70 6.04
N GLU A 39 -10.53 -12.73 5.05
CA GLU A 39 -11.75 -13.57 5.07
C GLU A 39 -11.46 -15.07 5.19
N ARG A 40 -10.24 -15.52 4.86
CA ARG A 40 -9.81 -16.92 4.98
C ARG A 40 -9.17 -17.26 6.33
N GLY A 41 -9.15 -16.31 7.27
CA GLY A 41 -8.65 -16.52 8.63
C GLY A 41 -7.14 -16.31 8.81
N TYR A 42 -6.47 -15.67 7.85
CA TYR A 42 -5.07 -15.25 8.00
C TYR A 42 -4.96 -13.93 8.77
N ASP A 43 -3.85 -13.74 9.49
CA ASP A 43 -3.49 -12.44 10.07
C ASP A 43 -2.88 -11.56 8.98
N VAL A 44 -3.49 -10.39 8.71
CA VAL A 44 -3.16 -9.56 7.55
C VAL A 44 -2.87 -8.13 7.96
N ALA A 45 -1.67 -7.66 7.63
CA ALA A 45 -1.25 -6.26 7.68
C ALA A 45 -1.22 -5.63 6.27
N LEU A 46 -1.37 -4.32 6.21
CA LEU A 46 -1.29 -3.52 4.98
C LEU A 46 -0.36 -2.33 5.23
N PHE A 47 0.52 -2.06 4.26
CA PHE A 47 1.32 -0.84 4.17
C PHE A 47 1.07 -0.17 2.83
N ASP A 48 0.88 1.15 2.84
CA ASP A 48 0.69 1.95 1.63
C ASP A 48 1.69 3.10 1.57
N ALA A 49 2.65 3.00 0.64
CA ALA A 49 3.70 3.99 0.45
C ALA A 49 3.22 5.26 -0.27
N MET A 50 1.97 5.31 -0.77
CA MET A 50 1.48 6.39 -1.65
C MET A 50 1.82 7.79 -1.14
N LEU A 51 1.73 8.03 0.16
CA LEU A 51 2.07 9.32 0.80
C LEU A 51 3.23 9.23 1.80
N ALA A 52 3.92 8.10 1.86
CA ALA A 52 5.07 7.91 2.74
C ALA A 52 6.23 8.85 2.34
N GLU A 53 7.03 9.26 3.33
CA GLU A 53 8.09 10.24 3.10
C GLU A 53 9.38 9.59 2.56
N SER A 54 9.64 8.33 2.92
CA SER A 54 10.87 7.60 2.56
C SER A 54 10.72 6.09 2.65
N GLU A 55 11.70 5.33 2.15
CA GLU A 55 11.71 3.85 2.24
C GLU A 55 12.00 3.32 3.66
N VAL A 56 12.27 4.19 4.63
CA VAL A 56 12.65 3.83 6.02
C VAL A 56 11.44 3.72 6.96
N GLU A 57 10.27 4.21 6.52
CA GLU A 57 9.01 4.19 7.28
C GLU A 57 8.40 2.78 7.38
#